data_AF-A0A8D2Q6J0-F1
#
_entry.id   AF-A0A8D2Q6J0-F1
#
_cell.length_a   1.000
_cell.length_b   1.000
_cell.length_c   1.000
_cell.angle_alpha   90.00
_cell.angle_beta   90.00
_cell.angle_gamma   90.00
#
_symmetry.space_group_name_H-M   'P 1'
#
loop_
_entity.id
_entity.type
_entity.pdbx_description
1 polymer ?
#
loop_
_entity_poly.entity_id
_entity_poly.type
_entity_poly.pdbx_seq_one_letter_code
_entity_poly.pdbx_strand_id
1 'polypeptide(L)'
;LAGQGGRPGVVQSTTEIRKEKSRDAARCRRSKETEVFYQLAHTLPFARGVSAHLDKASIMRLTISYLRMHKLLNSGADPHLPFPVQGTKTVQPEPNPALEAPPD
;
A
#
# COMPACT_ATOMS: atom_id res chain seq x y z
N LEU A 1 61.74 13.21 16.74
CA LEU A 1 60.93 14.45 16.69
C LEU A 1 59.73 14.19 15.80
N ALA A 2 58.54 14.45 16.34
CA ALA A 2 57.25 14.06 15.81
C ALA A 2 56.87 14.77 14.51
N GLY A 3 56.16 14.07 13.64
CA GLY A 3 55.42 14.64 12.51
C GLY A 3 54.04 14.01 12.46
N GLN A 4 53.19 14.33 13.44
CA GLN A 4 51.77 13.97 13.41
C GLN A 4 51.09 14.77 12.30
N GLY A 5 51.03 14.19 11.10
CA GLY A 5 50.15 14.65 10.03
C GLY A 5 48.72 14.25 10.35
N GLY A 6 48.02 15.10 11.11
CA GLY A 6 46.59 14.97 11.35
C GLY A 6 45.85 14.92 10.01
N ARG A 7 45.20 13.78 9.73
CA ARG A 7 44.29 13.63 8.59
C ARG A 7 43.24 14.74 8.67
N PRO A 8 43.01 15.53 7.61
CA PRO A 8 41.92 16.50 7.64
C PRO A 8 40.61 15.71 7.79
N GLY A 9 39.96 15.88 8.94
CA GLY A 9 38.61 15.37 9.15
C GLY A 9 37.73 15.94 8.04
N VAL A 10 37.21 15.06 7.19
CA VAL A 10 36.34 15.44 6.08
C VAL A 10 35.09 16.08 6.68
N VAL A 11 35.07 17.41 6.71
CA VAL A 11 33.85 18.16 7.01
C VAL A 11 32.91 17.90 5.85
N GLN A 12 31.97 16.98 6.03
CA GLN A 12 30.99 16.65 5.01
C GLN A 12 30.24 17.93 4.63
N SER A 13 30.20 18.23 3.34
CA SER A 13 29.48 19.41 2.85
C SER A 13 27.99 19.27 3.15
N THR A 14 27.30 20.40 3.29
CA THR A 14 25.85 20.40 3.59
C THR A 14 25.03 19.66 2.53
N THR A 15 25.55 19.53 1.30
CA THR A 15 24.94 18.73 0.23
C THR A 15 25.12 17.23 0.47
N GLU A 16 26.30 16.79 0.90
CA GLU A 16 26.55 15.39 1.28
C GLU A 16 25.68 14.98 2.49
N ILE A 17 25.52 15.84 3.49
CA ILE A 17 24.63 15.59 4.63
C ILE A 17 23.16 15.45 4.17
N ARG A 18 22.69 16.28 3.22
CA ARG A 18 21.31 16.17 2.68
C ARG A 18 21.11 14.88 1.90
N LYS A 19 22.10 14.48 1.10
CA LYS A 19 22.07 13.20 0.37
C LYS A 19 22.04 12.02 1.33
N GLU A 20 22.84 12.05 2.38
CA GLU A 20 22.86 11.02 3.43
C GLU A 20 21.48 10.89 4.09
N LYS A 21 20.88 12.01 4.51
CA LYS A 21 19.53 12.04 5.09
C LYS A 21 18.46 11.46 4.15
N SER A 22 18.53 11.79 2.86
CA SER A 22 17.61 11.23 1.85
C SER A 22 17.78 9.71 1.70
N ARG A 23 19.03 9.24 1.71
CA ARG A 23 19.37 7.82 1.64
C ARG A 23 18.84 7.07 2.86
N ASP A 24 19.02 7.61 4.06
CA ASP A 24 18.50 7.02 5.28
C ASP A 24 16.97 7.04 5.32
N ALA A 25 16.33 8.11 4.86
CA ALA A 25 14.88 8.15 4.72
C ALA A 25 14.37 7.08 3.74
N ALA A 26 15.04 6.87 2.61
CA ALA A 26 14.69 5.81 1.66
C ALA A 26 14.90 4.41 2.24
N ARG A 27 15.99 4.20 2.98
CA ARG A 27 16.26 2.94 3.70
C ARG A 27 15.17 2.67 4.73
N CYS A 28 14.84 3.66 5.56
CA CYS A 28 13.78 3.55 6.57
C CYS A 28 12.44 3.17 5.95
N ARG A 29 12.04 3.81 4.84
CA ARG A 29 10.82 3.44 4.10
C ARG A 29 10.85 1.98 3.63
N ARG A 30 11.95 1.53 3.02
CA ARG A 30 12.09 0.14 2.54
C ARG A 30 12.05 -0.89 3.66
N SER A 31 12.73 -0.59 4.78
CA SER A 31 12.71 -1.44 5.98
C SER A 31 11.31 -1.55 6.54
N LYS A 32 10.59 -0.42 6.64
CA LYS A 32 9.22 -0.41 7.18
C LYS A 32 8.24 -1.16 6.28
N GLU A 33 8.29 -0.92 4.98
CA GLU A 33 7.46 -1.65 4.01
C GLU A 33 7.70 -3.16 4.11
N THR A 34 8.96 -3.58 4.20
CA THR A 34 9.34 -5.00 4.32
C THR A 34 8.82 -5.61 5.62
N GLU A 35 8.92 -4.89 6.74
CA GLU A 35 8.35 -5.30 8.02
C GLU A 35 6.83 -5.53 7.89
N VAL A 36 6.11 -4.59 7.27
CA VAL A 36 4.65 -4.67 7.06
C VAL A 36 4.28 -5.86 6.18
N PHE A 37 5.03 -6.14 5.11
CA PHE A 37 4.81 -7.32 4.26
C PHE A 37 4.95 -8.63 5.04
N TYR A 38 5.99 -8.75 5.86
CA TYR A 38 6.17 -9.95 6.67
C TYR A 38 5.11 -10.08 7.78
N GLN A 39 4.68 -8.97 8.39
CA GLN A 39 3.54 -9.00 9.32
C GLN A 39 2.27 -9.50 8.63
N LEU A 40 1.97 -8.98 7.43
CA LEU A 40 0.83 -9.46 6.62
C LEU A 40 0.93 -10.96 6.36
N ALA A 41 2.08 -11.46 5.92
CA ALA A 41 2.29 -12.90 5.68
C ALA A 41 2.04 -13.78 6.92
N HIS A 42 2.32 -13.27 8.13
CA HIS A 42 2.07 -13.97 9.39
C HIS A 42 0.59 -13.93 9.82
N THR A 43 -0.22 -13.02 9.28
CA THR A 43 -1.67 -12.98 9.54
C THR A 43 -2.48 -13.89 8.63
N LEU A 44 -1.90 -14.33 7.50
CA LEU A 44 -2.54 -15.28 6.60
C LEU A 44 -2.62 -16.67 7.24
N PRO A 45 -3.62 -17.50 6.87
CA PRO A 45 -3.83 -18.83 7.45
C PRO A 45 -2.81 -19.87 6.91
N PHE A 46 -1.52 -19.59 7.07
CA PHE A 46 -0.42 -20.46 6.68
C PHE A 46 0.48 -20.78 7.87
N ALA A 47 1.18 -21.91 7.81
CA ALA A 47 2.20 -22.25 8.81
C ALA A 47 3.33 -21.21 8.78
N ARG A 48 3.82 -20.79 9.95
CA ARG A 48 4.88 -19.77 10.08
C ARG A 48 6.13 -20.08 9.25
N GLY A 49 6.47 -21.37 9.10
CA GLY A 49 7.59 -21.81 8.28
C GLY A 49 7.43 -21.49 6.79
N VAL A 50 6.21 -21.51 6.26
CA VAL A 50 5.93 -21.14 4.86
C VAL A 50 5.94 -19.62 4.73
N SER A 51 5.25 -18.90 5.63
CA SER A 51 5.15 -17.43 5.60
C SER A 51 6.50 -16.71 5.65
N ALA A 52 7.48 -17.26 6.37
CA ALA A 52 8.83 -16.69 6.49
C ALA A 52 9.60 -16.65 5.16
N HIS A 53 9.28 -17.53 4.22
CA HIS A 53 9.99 -17.67 2.94
C HIS A 53 9.22 -17.07 1.76
N LEU A 54 8.07 -16.44 2.00
CA LEU A 54 7.30 -15.82 0.94
C LEU A 54 7.97 -14.54 0.45
N ASP A 55 8.07 -14.40 -0.87
CA ASP A 55 8.42 -13.14 -1.51
C ASP A 55 7.23 -12.17 -1.49
N LYS A 56 7.50 -10.86 -1.63
CA LYS A 56 6.48 -9.80 -1.57
C LYS A 56 5.34 -9.99 -2.58
N ALA A 57 5.64 -10.47 -3.79
CA ALA A 57 4.62 -10.66 -4.82
C ALA A 57 3.72 -11.86 -4.48
N SER A 58 4.28 -12.94 -3.98
CA SER A 58 3.51 -14.09 -3.47
C SER A 58 2.64 -13.70 -2.27
N ILE A 59 3.15 -12.91 -1.32
CA ILE A 59 2.34 -12.39 -0.20
C ILE A 59 1.11 -11.65 -0.72
N MET A 60 1.27 -10.75 -1.71
CA MET A 60 0.15 -10.02 -2.31
C MET A 60 -0.85 -10.96 -3.00
N ARG A 61 -0.36 -11.87 -3.85
CA ARG A 61 -1.22 -12.82 -4.59
C ARG A 61 -2.03 -13.68 -3.63
N LEU A 62 -1.39 -14.23 -2.60
CA LEU A 62 -2.05 -15.07 -1.61
C LEU A 62 -3.06 -14.29 -0.76
N THR A 63 -2.73 -13.06 -0.36
CA THR A 63 -3.65 -12.19 0.39
C THR A 63 -4.91 -11.89 -0.42
N ILE A 64 -4.75 -11.50 -1.69
CA ILE A 64 -5.88 -11.21 -2.58
C ILE A 64 -6.74 -12.46 -2.78
N SER A 65 -6.11 -13.61 -3.04
CA SER A 65 -6.81 -14.89 -3.18
C SER A 65 -7.58 -15.27 -1.91
N TYR A 66 -6.96 -15.12 -0.74
CA TYR A 66 -7.60 -15.39 0.55
C TYR A 66 -8.86 -14.54 0.76
N LEU A 67 -8.75 -13.22 0.55
CA LEU A 67 -9.89 -12.32 0.69
C LEU A 67 -11.01 -12.63 -0.32
N ARG A 68 -10.67 -12.98 -1.56
CA ARG A 68 -11.66 -13.39 -2.58
C ARG A 68 -12.38 -14.68 -2.20
N MET A 69 -11.64 -15.70 -1.76
CA MET A 69 -12.23 -16.96 -1.30
C MET A 69 -13.14 -16.73 -0.09
N HIS A 70 -12.69 -15.96 0.90
CA HIS A 70 -13.51 -15.65 2.07
C HIS A 70 -14.82 -14.95 1.69
N LYS A 71 -14.78 -14.01 0.73
CA LYS A 71 -16.00 -13.39 0.21
C LYS A 71 -16.93 -14.38 -0.48
N LEU A 72 -16.39 -15.30 -1.30
CA LEU A 72 -17.18 -16.34 -1.97
C LEU A 72 -17.85 -17.30 -0.99
N LEU A 73 -17.10 -17.74 0.03
CA LEU A 73 -17.59 -18.63 1.07
C LEU A 73 -18.68 -17.96 1.93
N ASN A 74 -18.52 -16.67 2.26
CA ASN A 74 -19.54 -15.91 2.98
C ASN A 74 -20.75 -15.54 2.10
N SER A 75 -20.58 -15.31 0.79
CA SER A 75 -21.71 -15.03 -0.12
C SER A 75 -22.51 -16.29 -0.48
N GLY A 76 -21.91 -17.47 -0.33
CA GLY A 76 -22.60 -18.76 -0.51
C GLY A 76 -23.32 -19.26 0.74
N ALA A 77 -23.19 -18.56 1.87
CA ALA A 77 -23.78 -18.92 3.16
C ALA A 77 -25.06 -18.12 3.49
N ASP A 78 -25.61 -17.39 2.52
CA ASP A 78 -26.96 -16.81 2.60
C ASP A 78 -27.96 -17.73 1.89
N PRO A 79 -28.69 -18.61 2.59
CA PRO A 79 -29.73 -19.45 1.98
C PRO A 79 -31.00 -18.66 1.59
N HIS A 80 -30.95 -17.35 1.32
CA HIS A 80 -32.17 -16.63 0.94
C HIS A 80 -32.11 -15.62 -0.21
N LEU A 81 -31.00 -15.08 -0.73
CA LEU A 81 -31.15 -14.03 -1.76
C LEU A 81 -30.54 -14.37 -3.13
N PRO A 82 -31.36 -14.41 -4.20
CA PRO A 82 -30.89 -14.65 -5.55
C PRO A 82 -30.43 -13.33 -6.19
N PHE A 83 -29.30 -13.44 -6.90
CA PHE A 83 -28.72 -12.50 -7.88
C PHE A 83 -27.86 -11.33 -7.38
N PRO A 84 -26.59 -11.22 -7.86
CA PRO A 84 -25.86 -9.97 -7.90
C PRO A 84 -26.35 -9.13 -9.09
N VAL A 85 -26.99 -7.98 -8.82
CA VAL A 85 -27.24 -6.95 -9.85
C VAL A 85 -25.95 -6.18 -10.09
N GLN A 86 -25.31 -6.43 -11.24
CA GLN A 86 -24.22 -5.61 -11.77
C GLN A 86 -24.77 -4.68 -12.84
N GLY A 87 -24.67 -3.36 -12.59
CA GLY A 87 -24.58 -2.34 -13.63
C GLY A 87 -25.79 -1.44 -13.85
N THR A 88 -25.73 -0.23 -13.29
CA THR A 88 -26.16 1.00 -13.99
C THR A 88 -25.23 2.14 -13.60
N LYS A 89 -24.49 2.69 -14.58
CA LYS A 89 -23.96 4.06 -14.48
C LYS A 89 -25.15 4.98 -14.74
N THR A 90 -25.71 5.59 -13.71
CA THR A 90 -26.60 6.73 -13.87
C THR A 90 -25.73 7.94 -14.23
N VAL A 91 -25.63 8.24 -15.53
CA VAL A 91 -25.28 9.58 -15.99
C VAL A 91 -26.42 10.49 -15.55
N GLN A 92 -26.17 11.34 -14.55
CA GLN A 92 -27.05 12.44 -14.21
C GLN A 92 -26.98 13.45 -15.37
N PRO A 93 -28.06 13.71 -16.12
CA PRO A 93 -28.09 14.91 -16.94
C PRO A 93 -28.22 16.11 -16.01
N GLU A 94 -27.20 16.98 -16.02
CA GLU A 94 -27.24 18.31 -15.40
C GLU A 94 -28.47 19.07 -15.92
N PRO A 95 -29.39 19.54 -15.07
CA PRO A 95 -30.56 20.28 -15.52
C PRO A 95 -30.15 21.67 -16.01
N ASN A 96 -30.39 21.91 -17.30
CA ASN A 96 -30.19 23.19 -17.99
C ASN A 96 -30.87 24.36 -17.22
N PRO A 97 -30.16 25.40 -16.78
CA PRO A 97 -30.72 26.52 -16.02
C PRO A 97 -31.51 27.53 -16.88
N ALA A 98 -32.03 27.12 -18.04
CA ALA A 98 -32.72 28.01 -18.98
C ALA A 98 -34.24 27.82 -18.93
N LEU A 99 -34.89 28.13 -17.80
CA LEU A 99 -36.30 28.56 -17.77
C LEU A 99 -36.76 29.06 -16.39
N GLU A 100 -36.22 30.17 -15.89
CA GLU A 100 -36.95 30.98 -14.89
C GLU A 100 -37.54 32.18 -15.64
N ALA A 101 -38.80 32.06 -16.06
CA ALA A 101 -39.58 33.17 -16.59
C ALA A 101 -39.86 34.18 -15.45
N PRO A 102 -39.83 35.50 -15.70
CA PRO A 102 -40.15 36.49 -14.68
C PRO A 102 -41.67 36.56 -14.43
N PRO A 103 -42.09 36.72 -13.17
CA PRO A 103 -43.38 37.35 -12.89
C PRO A 103 -43.26 38.62 -12.01
N ASP A 104 -43.86 39.68 -12.56
CA ASP A 104 -44.30 41.00 -12.04
C ASP A 104 -43.30 42.01 -11.45
#